data_AF-A0A2E6H328-F1
#
_entry.id   AF-A0A2E6H328-F1
#
_cell.length_a   1.000
_cell.length_b   1.000
_cell.length_c   1.000
_cell.angle_alpha   90.00
_cell.angle_beta   90.00
_cell.angle_gamma   90.00
#
_symmetry.space_group_name_H-M   'P 1'
#
loop_
_entity.id
_entity.type
_entity.pdbx_description
1 polymer ?
#
loop_
_entity_poly.entity_id
_entity_poly.type
_entity_poly.pdbx_seq_one_letter_code
_entity_poly.pdbx_strand_id
1 'polypeptide(L)'
;MDKVEKKKLKQEYLKGLSKSDSNKRNCYCSKEEVGTIEFCGTCMVCKKPGHTRHHPGAVPITGGWCDYHYIRLSWTHPTAKPGMFVWLASIGLICFVIKSFF
;
A
#
# COMPACT_ATOMS: atom_id res chain seq x y z
N MET A 1 -23.76 22.09 -25.87
CA MET A 1 -23.23 20.88 -25.20
C MET A 1 -24.40 20.03 -24.74
N ASP A 2 -24.65 18.95 -25.45
CA ASP A 2 -25.78 18.05 -25.20
C ASP A 2 -25.56 17.15 -23.99
N LYS A 3 -26.64 16.71 -23.33
CA LYS A 3 -26.59 15.77 -22.19
C LYS A 3 -25.80 14.49 -22.52
N VAL A 4 -25.77 14.09 -23.79
CA VAL A 4 -25.04 12.92 -24.29
C VAL A 4 -23.52 13.13 -24.19
N GLU A 5 -23.04 14.33 -24.52
CA GLU A 5 -21.62 14.68 -24.51
C GLU A 5 -21.06 14.75 -23.08
N LYS A 6 -21.84 15.30 -22.15
CA LYS A 6 -21.51 15.28 -20.70
C LYS A 6 -21.39 13.86 -20.14
N LYS A 7 -22.24 12.93 -20.59
CA LYS A 7 -22.16 11.52 -20.17
C LYS A 7 -20.88 10.86 -20.70
N LYS A 8 -20.53 11.10 -21.97
CA LYS A 8 -19.28 10.59 -22.56
C LYS A 8 -18.04 11.09 -21.82
N LEU A 9 -17.96 12.40 -21.58
CA LEU A 9 -16.84 12.99 -20.82
C LEU A 9 -16.73 12.44 -19.40
N LYS A 10 -17.86 12.28 -18.69
CA LYS A 10 -17.86 11.65 -17.36
C LYS A 10 -17.37 10.21 -17.42
N GLN A 11 -17.76 9.46 -18.45
CA GLN A 11 -17.37 8.07 -18.63
C GLN A 11 -15.90 7.93 -19.01
N GLU A 12 -15.36 8.83 -19.83
CA GLU A 12 -13.93 8.88 -20.17
C GLU A 12 -13.07 9.33 -18.99
N TYR A 13 -13.53 10.32 -18.21
CA TYR A 13 -12.89 10.74 -16.96
C TYR A 13 -12.81 9.61 -15.94
N LEU A 14 -13.92 8.87 -15.72
CA LEU A 14 -13.96 7.71 -14.84
C LEU A 14 -13.06 6.56 -15.35
N LYS A 15 -13.01 6.34 -16.67
CA LYS A 15 -12.07 5.40 -17.30
C LYS A 15 -10.61 5.82 -17.11
N GLY A 16 -10.31 7.12 -17.17
CA GLY A 16 -8.97 7.66 -16.91
C GLY A 16 -8.53 7.52 -15.45
N LEU A 17 -9.44 7.79 -14.51
CA LEU A 17 -9.19 7.73 -13.07
C LEU A 17 -8.88 6.31 -12.59
N SER A 18 -9.67 5.32 -13.04
CA SER A 18 -9.40 3.90 -12.77
C SER A 18 -8.07 3.42 -13.39
N LYS A 19 -7.56 4.13 -14.40
CA LYS A 19 -6.30 3.76 -15.06
C LYS A 19 -5.06 4.18 -14.27
N SER A 20 -5.11 5.31 -13.56
CA SER A 20 -3.97 5.88 -12.83
C SER A 20 -3.76 5.30 -11.43
N ASP A 21 -4.79 4.79 -10.78
CA ASP A 21 -4.70 4.44 -9.35
C ASP A 21 -4.19 3.03 -9.08
N SER A 22 -4.34 2.10 -10.03
CA SER A 22 -3.86 0.72 -9.89
C SER A 22 -2.33 0.62 -10.01
N ASN A 23 -1.70 1.44 -10.86
CA ASN A 23 -0.26 1.44 -11.09
C ASN A 23 0.51 2.11 -9.92
N LYS A 24 -0.07 3.15 -9.30
CA LYS A 24 0.54 3.84 -8.15
C LYS A 24 0.74 2.97 -6.91
N ARG A 25 0.00 1.85 -6.78
CA ARG A 25 -0.04 1.03 -5.55
C ARG A 25 0.73 -0.30 -5.63
N ASN A 26 1.55 -0.51 -6.67
CA ASN A 26 2.27 -1.78 -6.93
C ASN A 26 1.35 -3.00 -6.86
N CYS A 27 0.16 -2.87 -7.45
CA CYS A 27 -0.85 -3.90 -7.44
C CYS A 27 -0.66 -4.84 -8.63
N TYR A 28 -0.71 -6.16 -8.39
CA TYR A 28 -0.56 -7.20 -9.43
C TYR A 28 -1.84 -7.46 -10.22
N CYS A 29 -2.93 -6.75 -9.93
CA CYS A 29 -4.20 -7.00 -10.58
C CYS A 29 -4.19 -6.48 -12.02
N SER A 30 -4.26 -7.42 -12.97
CA SER A 30 -4.52 -7.17 -14.38
C SER A 30 -5.93 -6.60 -14.52
N LYS A 31 -6.06 -5.45 -15.20
CA LYS A 31 -7.35 -4.77 -15.43
C LYS A 31 -8.38 -5.60 -16.19
N GLU A 32 -7.96 -6.73 -16.76
CA GLU A 32 -8.74 -7.54 -17.70
C GLU A 32 -9.72 -8.50 -17.02
N GLU A 33 -9.42 -8.96 -15.80
CA GLU A 33 -10.24 -9.97 -15.12
C GLU A 33 -11.28 -9.37 -14.16
N VAL A 34 -11.10 -8.11 -13.78
CA VAL A 34 -11.76 -7.51 -12.61
C VAL A 34 -12.34 -6.15 -12.99
N GLY A 35 -13.31 -6.14 -13.89
CA GLY A 35 -13.88 -4.93 -14.49
C GLY A 35 -14.21 -3.83 -13.47
N THR A 36 -13.67 -2.62 -13.65
CA THR A 36 -13.94 -1.39 -12.85
C THR A 36 -13.86 -1.53 -11.32
N ILE A 37 -13.35 -2.62 -10.75
CA ILE A 37 -13.37 -2.77 -9.30
C ILE A 37 -12.22 -1.93 -8.73
N GLU A 38 -12.59 -0.95 -7.91
CA GLU A 38 -11.65 -0.09 -7.17
C GLU A 38 -10.72 -0.90 -6.24
N PHE A 39 -11.02 -2.18 -5.99
CA PHE A 39 -10.30 -3.09 -5.14
C PHE A 39 -10.26 -4.48 -5.78
N CYS A 40 -9.11 -5.15 -5.76
CA CYS A 40 -8.94 -6.45 -6.42
C CYS A 40 -8.58 -7.58 -5.46
N GLY A 41 -8.70 -7.32 -4.16
CA GLY A 41 -8.51 -8.31 -3.12
C GLY A 41 -9.06 -7.82 -1.79
N THR A 42 -8.84 -8.62 -0.77
CA THR A 42 -9.30 -8.35 0.59
C THR A 42 -8.10 -8.30 1.53
N CYS A 43 -8.04 -7.31 2.40
CA CYS A 43 -6.95 -7.17 3.35
C CYS A 43 -6.88 -8.38 4.29
N MET A 44 -5.75 -9.05 4.37
CA MET A 44 -5.56 -10.21 5.26
C MET A 44 -5.68 -9.85 6.75
N VAL A 45 -5.41 -8.61 7.13
CA VAL A 45 -5.46 -8.14 8.53
C VAL A 45 -6.88 -7.77 8.96
N CYS A 46 -7.55 -6.90 8.19
CA CYS A 46 -8.84 -6.33 8.60
C CYS A 46 -10.03 -6.77 7.75
N LYS A 47 -9.82 -7.64 6.76
CA LYS A 47 -10.83 -8.14 5.82
C LYS A 47 -11.60 -7.05 5.05
N LYS A 48 -11.11 -5.81 5.06
CA LYS A 48 -11.63 -4.70 4.25
C LYS A 48 -11.17 -4.83 2.80
N PRO A 49 -11.89 -4.24 1.83
CA PRO A 49 -11.46 -4.22 0.44
C PRO A 49 -10.07 -3.58 0.30
N GLY A 50 -9.24 -4.18 -0.56
CA GLY A 50 -7.84 -3.79 -0.73
C GLY A 50 -7.27 -4.29 -2.06
N HIS A 51 -5.94 -4.34 -2.12
CA HIS A 51 -5.23 -4.69 -3.34
C HIS A 51 -4.28 -5.86 -3.13
N THR A 52 -4.20 -6.72 -4.13
CA THR A 52 -3.20 -7.79 -4.17
C THR A 52 -1.87 -7.18 -4.55
N ARG A 53 -0.93 -7.15 -3.60
CA ARG A 53 0.40 -6.57 -3.76
C ARG A 53 1.44 -7.35 -2.95
N HIS A 54 2.70 -7.15 -3.32
CA HIS A 54 3.81 -7.76 -2.60
C HIS A 54 3.93 -7.21 -1.17
N HIS A 55 4.33 -8.02 -0.21
CA HIS A 55 4.58 -7.58 1.15
C HIS A 55 5.57 -6.39 1.17
N PRO A 56 5.35 -5.32 1.95
CA PRO A 56 6.22 -4.14 1.97
C PRO A 56 7.60 -4.39 2.62
N GLY A 57 7.94 -5.64 2.94
CA GLY A 57 9.16 -6.04 3.61
C GLY A 57 9.90 -7.11 2.81
N ALA A 58 11.01 -7.63 3.33
CA ALA A 58 11.86 -8.60 2.63
C ALA A 58 11.27 -10.02 2.48
N VAL A 59 9.98 -10.21 2.80
CA VAL A 59 9.33 -11.52 2.76
C VAL A 59 8.70 -11.70 1.38
N PRO A 60 8.95 -12.82 0.66
CA PRO A 60 8.42 -13.04 -0.68
C PRO A 60 6.95 -13.46 -0.66
N ILE A 61 6.12 -12.81 0.16
CA ILE A 61 4.71 -13.13 0.33
C ILE A 61 3.89 -12.10 -0.45
N THR A 62 3.07 -12.58 -1.37
CA THR A 62 2.09 -11.76 -2.09
C THR A 62 0.73 -11.99 -1.45
N GLY A 63 -0.01 -10.91 -1.16
CA GLY A 63 -1.29 -11.01 -0.46
C GLY A 63 -2.19 -9.81 -0.69
N GLY A 64 -3.40 -9.87 -0.13
CA GLY A 64 -4.35 -8.77 -0.15
C GLY A 64 -4.08 -7.78 0.99
N TRP A 65 -3.90 -6.50 0.67
CA TRP A 65 -3.51 -5.46 1.62
C TRP A 65 -4.30 -4.16 1.37
N CYS A 66 -4.92 -3.60 2.41
CA CYS A 66 -5.44 -2.22 2.35
C CYS A 66 -4.31 -1.21 2.59
N ASP A 67 -4.47 0.03 2.12
CA ASP A 67 -3.40 1.03 2.18
C ASP A 67 -2.95 1.36 3.60
N TYR A 68 -3.90 1.40 4.52
CA TYR A 68 -3.60 1.61 5.93
C TYR A 68 -2.65 0.54 6.50
N HIS A 69 -2.98 -0.75 6.31
CA HIS A 69 -2.15 -1.83 6.84
C HIS A 69 -0.85 -1.99 6.07
N TYR A 70 -0.87 -1.71 4.76
CA TYR A 70 0.35 -1.73 3.95
C TYR A 70 1.36 -0.68 4.40
N ILE A 71 0.89 0.57 4.61
CA ILE A 71 1.72 1.63 5.14
C ILE A 71 2.18 1.26 6.54
N ARG A 72 1.27 0.87 7.45
CA ARG A 72 1.64 0.48 8.81
C ARG A 72 2.73 -0.58 8.86
N LEU A 73 2.63 -1.63 8.04
CA LEU A 73 3.64 -2.67 7.94
C LEU A 73 4.97 -2.15 7.40
N SER A 74 4.94 -1.23 6.42
CA SER A 74 6.15 -0.58 5.92
C SER A 74 6.86 0.28 6.97
N TRP A 75 6.17 0.73 8.02
CA TRP A 75 6.78 1.47 9.13
C TRP A 75 7.28 0.54 10.24
N THR A 76 6.55 -0.53 10.54
CA THR A 76 6.86 -1.41 11.66
C THR A 76 7.91 -2.47 11.34
N HIS A 77 8.14 -2.80 10.06
CA HIS A 77 9.15 -3.80 9.72
C HIS A 77 10.57 -3.22 9.79
N PRO A 78 11.49 -3.85 10.54
CA PRO A 78 12.88 -3.39 10.67
C PRO A 78 13.66 -3.43 9.35
N THR A 79 13.16 -4.19 8.37
CA THR A 79 13.72 -4.30 7.01
C THR A 79 13.22 -3.23 6.04
N ALA A 80 12.26 -2.40 6.44
CA ALA A 80 11.88 -1.22 5.68
C ALA A 80 12.82 -0.06 6.06
N LYS A 81 13.29 0.71 5.06
CA LYS A 81 14.24 1.83 5.24
C LYS A 81 13.91 2.78 6.40
N PRO A 82 12.65 3.23 6.63
CA PRO A 82 12.35 4.08 7.79
C PRO A 82 12.39 3.32 9.13
N GLY A 83 12.03 2.04 9.15
CA GLY A 83 12.04 1.20 10.35
C GLY A 83 13.46 0.94 10.88
N MET A 84 14.45 0.85 9.99
CA MET A 84 15.84 0.62 10.38
C MET A 84 16.44 1.79 11.20
N PHE A 85 16.12 3.04 10.87
CA PHE A 85 16.60 4.19 11.64
C PHE A 85 16.03 4.24 13.06
N VAL A 86 14.74 3.90 13.23
CA VAL A 86 14.11 3.84 14.56
C VAL A 86 14.78 2.75 15.42
N TRP A 87 15.11 1.61 14.81
CA TRP A 87 15.73 0.49 15.50
C TRP A 87 17.19 0.74 15.89
N LEU A 88 17.96 1.39 15.02
CA LEU A 88 19.33 1.80 15.33
C LEU A 88 19.37 2.89 16.41
N ALA A 89 18.42 3.84 16.37
CA ALA A 89 18.31 4.88 17.39
C ALA A 89 17.96 4.30 18.77
N SER A 90 17.06 3.32 18.84
CA SER A 90 16.69 2.67 20.11
C SER A 90 17.85 1.85 20.68
N ILE A 91 18.60 1.11 19.85
CA ILE A 91 19.82 0.42 20.30
C ILE A 91 20.87 1.41 20.81
N GLY A 92 21.12 2.48 20.04
CA GLY A 92 22.08 3.52 20.43
C GLY A 92 21.72 4.16 21.78
N LEU A 93 20.44 4.43 22.02
CA LEU A 93 19.95 4.98 23.29
C LEU A 93 20.13 3.98 24.44
N ILE A 94 19.84 2.70 24.24
CA ILE A 94 20.05 1.65 25.25
C ILE A 94 21.54 1.55 25.59
N CYS A 95 22.44 1.52 24.60
CA CYS A 95 23.88 1.50 24.83
C CYS A 95 24.36 2.75 25.59
N PHE A 96 23.83 3.92 25.25
CA PHE A 96 24.15 5.17 25.95
C PHE A 96 23.71 5.12 27.42
N VAL A 97 22.48 4.69 27.70
CA VAL A 97 21.95 4.59 29.07
C VAL A 97 22.76 3.59 29.90
N ILE A 98 23.09 2.42 29.35
CA ILE A 98 23.93 1.42 30.04
C ILE A 98 25.30 2.02 30.38
N LYS A 99 25.92 2.74 29.44
CA LYS A 99 27.22 3.38 29.63
C LYS A 99 27.19 4.62 30.53
N SER A 100 26.03 5.25 30.71
CA SER A 100 25.84 6.30 31.71
C SER A 100 25.62 5.74 33.12
N PHE A 101 25.24 4.47 33.24
CA PHE A 101 25.00 3.80 34.53
C PHE A 101 26.20 2.97 35.05
N PHE A 102 27.12 2.57 34.17
CA PHE A 102 28.34 1.81 34.46
C PHE A 102 29.59 2.65 34.22
#